data_AF-A0A531AGB2-F1
#
_entry.id   AF-A0A531AGB2-F1
#
_cell.length_a   1.000
_cell.length_b   1.000
_cell.length_c   1.000
_cell.angle_alpha   90.00
_cell.angle_beta   90.00
_cell.angle_gamma   90.00
#
_symmetry.space_group_name_H-M   'P 1'
#
loop_
_entity.id
_entity.type
_entity.pdbx_description
1 polymer ?
#
loop_
_entity_poly.entity_id
_entity_poly.type
_entity_poly.pdbx_seq_one_letter_code
_entity_poly.pdbx_strand_id
1 'polypeptide(L)'
;MMVWTGLSALLSHWRRRPVQLAMLLLGLSLATALWSAVQAINGEARASYDRAAAILGQDRLAQLVREDGARMDQQVFVRLRRAGWLASPVIEGEMRFGDVRLRVLGIDPLTLPPQAQQVDVAVGDE
;
A
#
# COMPACT_ATOMS: atom_id res chain seq x y z
N MET A 1 10.94 -38.37 -35.26
CA MET A 1 10.58 -37.95 -36.63
C MET A 1 9.13 -37.45 -36.74
N MET A 2 8.14 -38.14 -36.13
CA MET A 2 6.71 -37.79 -36.24
C MET A 2 6.31 -36.40 -35.68
N VAL A 3 6.93 -35.92 -34.59
CA VAL A 3 6.64 -34.58 -34.01
C VAL A 3 7.08 -33.46 -34.95
N TRP A 4 8.21 -33.64 -35.63
CA TRP A 4 8.76 -32.66 -36.57
C TRP A 4 7.90 -32.52 -37.83
N THR A 5 7.40 -33.65 -38.35
CA THR A 5 6.44 -33.64 -39.47
C THR A 5 5.12 -33.00 -39.08
N GLY A 6 4.60 -33.27 -37.87
CA GLY A 6 3.40 -32.61 -37.36
C GLY A 6 3.58 -31.10 -37.20
N LEU A 7 4.71 -30.67 -36.62
CA LEU A 7 5.07 -29.26 -36.45
C LEU A 7 5.18 -28.55 -37.81
N SER A 8 5.81 -29.19 -38.81
CA SER A 8 5.93 -28.63 -40.16
C SER A 8 4.60 -28.53 -40.90
N ALA A 9 3.68 -29.48 -40.71
CA ALA A 9 2.35 -29.46 -41.31
C ALA A 9 1.51 -28.31 -40.72
N LEU A 10 1.59 -28.12 -39.40
CA LEU A 10 1.00 -26.97 -38.72
C LEU A 10 1.61 -25.68 -39.26
N LEU A 11 2.94 -25.53 -39.26
CA LEU A 11 3.62 -24.31 -39.72
C LEU A 11 3.29 -23.96 -41.18
N SER A 12 3.14 -24.96 -42.05
CA SER A 12 2.69 -24.77 -43.44
C SER A 12 1.24 -24.29 -43.54
N HIS A 13 0.37 -24.67 -42.61
CA HIS A 13 -1.03 -24.21 -42.58
C HIS A 13 -1.10 -22.70 -42.28
N TRP A 14 -0.33 -22.23 -41.29
CA TRP A 14 -0.30 -20.82 -40.91
C TRP A 14 0.33 -19.93 -41.98
N ARG A 15 1.34 -20.42 -42.72
CA ARG A 15 1.88 -19.70 -43.90
C ARG A 15 0.83 -19.48 -45.00
N ARG A 16 -0.14 -20.38 -45.16
CA ARG A 16 -1.22 -20.27 -46.16
C ARG A 16 -2.41 -19.46 -45.65
N ARG A 17 -2.55 -19.28 -44.32
CA ARG A 17 -3.63 -18.52 -43.67
C ARG A 17 -3.09 -17.46 -42.69
N PRO A 18 -2.36 -16.44 -43.18
CA PRO A 18 -1.70 -15.45 -42.33
C PRO A 18 -2.67 -14.62 -41.48
N VAL A 19 -3.88 -14.36 -41.97
CA VAL A 19 -4.92 -13.62 -41.22
C VAL A 19 -5.36 -14.39 -39.97
N GLN A 20 -5.50 -15.72 -40.06
CA GLN A 20 -5.84 -16.56 -38.92
C GLN A 20 -4.72 -16.57 -37.86
N LEU A 21 -3.45 -16.53 -38.29
CA LEU A 21 -2.30 -16.35 -37.41
C LEU A 21 -2.36 -15.02 -36.66
N ALA A 22 -2.56 -13.92 -37.39
CA ALA A 22 -2.64 -12.60 -36.81
C ALA A 22 -3.75 -12.51 -35.76
N MET A 23 -4.94 -13.05 -36.07
CA MET A 23 -6.07 -13.04 -35.14
C MET A 23 -5.79 -13.84 -33.87
N LEU A 24 -5.12 -15.00 -33.99
CA LEU A 24 -4.76 -15.84 -32.83
C LEU A 24 -3.69 -15.18 -31.96
N LEU A 25 -2.68 -14.57 -32.57
CA LEU A 25 -1.67 -13.81 -31.83
C LEU A 25 -2.26 -12.58 -31.15
N LEU A 26 -3.15 -11.85 -31.82
CA LEU A 26 -3.87 -10.72 -31.24
C LEU A 26 -4.71 -11.16 -30.04
N GLY A 27 -5.50 -12.23 -30.18
CA GLY A 27 -6.31 -12.76 -29.08
C GLY A 27 -5.48 -13.20 -27.88
N LEU A 28 -4.38 -13.93 -28.12
CA LEU A 28 -3.47 -14.38 -27.06
C LEU A 28 -2.78 -13.21 -26.36
N SER A 29 -2.32 -12.23 -27.13
CA SER A 29 -1.66 -11.03 -26.60
C SER A 29 -2.63 -10.20 -25.77
N LEU A 30 -3.87 -10.01 -26.26
CA LEU A 30 -4.91 -9.28 -25.56
C LEU A 30 -5.31 -9.96 -24.25
N ALA A 31 -5.49 -11.29 -24.26
CA ALA A 31 -5.81 -12.05 -23.06
C ALA A 31 -4.71 -11.93 -21.99
N THR A 32 -3.44 -12.02 -22.41
CA THR A 32 -2.30 -11.90 -21.50
C THR A 32 -2.15 -10.47 -20.97
N ALA A 33 -2.31 -9.48 -21.84
CA ALA A 33 -2.27 -8.07 -21.45
C ALA A 33 -3.39 -7.71 -20.47
N LEU A 34 -4.62 -8.20 -20.71
CA LEU A 34 -5.75 -7.98 -19.81
C LEU A 34 -5.49 -8.61 -18.44
N TRP A 35 -4.98 -9.85 -18.41
CA TRP A 35 -4.63 -10.52 -17.15
C TRP A 35 -3.60 -9.71 -16.36
N SER A 36 -2.49 -9.32 -16.98
CA SER A 36 -1.44 -8.53 -16.33
C SER A 36 -1.93 -7.15 -15.89
N ALA A 37 -2.74 -6.47 -16.71
CA ALA A 37 -3.30 -5.16 -16.38
C ALA A 37 -4.22 -5.22 -15.15
N VAL A 38 -5.11 -6.22 -15.10
CA VAL A 38 -6.00 -6.43 -13.94
C VAL A 38 -5.18 -6.71 -12.68
N GLN A 39 -4.13 -7.52 -12.78
CA GLN A 39 -3.27 -7.82 -11.64
C GLN A 39 -2.50 -6.59 -11.17
N ALA A 40 -1.97 -5.78 -12.09
CA ALA A 40 -1.28 -4.53 -11.77
C ALA A 40 -2.21 -3.53 -11.05
N ILE A 41 -3.43 -3.32 -11.58
CA ILE A 41 -4.42 -2.42 -10.96
C ILE A 41 -4.89 -2.96 -9.61
N ASN A 42 -5.12 -4.28 -9.50
CA ASN A 42 -5.50 -4.89 -8.24
C ASN A 42 -4.38 -4.81 -7.20
N GLY A 43 -3.11 -4.88 -7.62
CA GLY A 43 -1.95 -4.69 -6.77
C GLY A 43 -1.90 -3.27 -6.21
N GLU A 44 -2.02 -2.26 -7.08
CA GLU A 44 -2.04 -0.85 -6.67
C GLU A 44 -3.24 -0.54 -5.75
N ALA A 45 -4.42 -1.09 -6.06
CA ALA A 45 -5.60 -0.93 -5.23
C ALA A 45 -5.38 -1.53 -3.83
N ARG A 46 -4.83 -2.75 -3.73
CA ARG A 46 -4.50 -3.39 -2.44
C ARG A 46 -3.47 -2.58 -1.67
N ALA A 47 -2.41 -2.11 -2.32
CA ALA A 47 -1.41 -1.26 -1.69
C ALA A 47 -1.99 0.08 -1.19
N SER A 48 -2.94 0.67 -1.92
CA SER A 48 -3.69 1.85 -1.47
C SER A 48 -4.56 1.57 -0.25
N TYR A 49 -5.27 0.43 -0.25
CA TYR A 49 -6.06 -0.01 0.90
C TYR A 49 -5.18 -0.33 2.12
N ASP A 50 -4.04 -1.00 1.93
CA ASP A 50 -3.10 -1.32 3.01
C ASP A 50 -2.51 -0.06 3.62
N ARG A 51 -2.18 0.95 2.80
CA ARG A 51 -1.75 2.28 3.29
C ARG A 51 -2.85 2.98 4.10
N ALA A 52 -4.09 2.96 3.62
CA ALA A 52 -5.22 3.52 4.37
C ALA A 52 -5.48 2.74 5.67
N ALA A 53 -5.39 1.42 5.62
CA ALA A 53 -5.55 0.52 6.77
C ALA A 53 -4.40 0.64 7.78
N ALA A 54 -3.20 1.05 7.38
CA ALA A 54 -2.10 1.36 8.28
C ALA A 54 -2.36 2.68 9.04
N ILE A 55 -2.91 3.69 8.38
CA ILE A 55 -3.34 4.95 9.02
C ILE A 55 -4.52 4.69 9.97
N LEU A 56 -5.52 3.91 9.53
CA LEU A 56 -6.60 3.42 10.39
C LEU A 56 -6.12 2.38 11.42
N GLY A 57 -4.95 1.76 11.22
CA GLY A 57 -4.32 0.84 12.16
C GLY A 57 -3.75 1.56 13.38
N GLN A 58 -3.43 2.86 13.22
CA GLN A 58 -3.21 3.78 14.34
C GLN A 58 -4.49 3.97 15.20
N ASP A 59 -5.64 3.52 14.71
CA ASP A 59 -6.96 3.56 15.36
C ASP A 59 -7.27 2.26 16.15
N ARG A 60 -6.35 1.29 16.21
CA ARG A 60 -6.46 0.18 17.20
C ARG A 60 -6.28 0.65 18.65
N LEU A 61 -5.65 1.80 18.84
CA LEU A 61 -5.44 2.40 20.14
C LEU A 61 -6.46 3.52 20.30
N ALA A 62 -7.21 3.49 21.41
CA ALA A 62 -8.14 4.56 21.72
C ALA A 62 -7.39 5.90 21.80
N GLN A 63 -7.75 6.85 20.93
CA GLN A 63 -7.15 8.18 20.90
C GLN A 63 -7.92 9.13 21.80
N LEU A 64 -7.19 9.87 22.61
CA LEU A 64 -7.73 10.95 23.45
C LEU A 64 -7.38 12.27 22.79
N VAL A 65 -8.37 12.89 22.15
CA VAL A 65 -8.25 14.19 21.48
C VAL A 65 -9.21 15.16 22.15
N ARG A 66 -8.81 16.43 22.28
CA ARG A 66 -9.75 17.47 22.71
C ARG A 66 -10.78 17.72 21.61
N GLU A 67 -12.04 17.91 21.99
CA GLU A 67 -13.14 18.18 21.04
C GLU A 67 -12.91 19.43 20.18
N ASP A 68 -12.18 20.41 20.69
CA ASP A 68 -11.85 21.65 20.01
C ASP A 68 -10.57 21.57 19.15
N GLY A 69 -9.93 20.40 19.08
CA GLY A 69 -8.70 20.18 18.30
C GLY A 69 -7.48 20.95 18.83
N ALA A 70 -7.59 21.62 19.97
CA ALA A 70 -6.46 22.34 20.57
C ALA A 70 -5.47 21.38 21.22
N ARG A 71 -4.25 21.85 21.48
CA ARG A 71 -3.23 21.03 22.16
C ARG A 71 -3.71 20.61 23.54
N MET A 72 -3.45 19.36 23.89
CA MET A 72 -3.71 18.85 25.23
C MET A 72 -2.57 19.25 26.17
N ASP A 73 -2.90 19.67 27.39
CA ASP A 73 -1.90 20.00 28.40
C ASP A 73 -1.11 18.74 28.79
N GLN A 74 0.21 18.86 28.89
CA GLN A 74 1.10 17.79 29.34
C GLN A 74 0.69 17.22 30.70
N GLN A 75 0.08 18.02 31.58
CA GLN A 75 -0.43 17.53 32.87
C GLN A 75 -1.52 16.46 32.73
N VAL A 76 -2.29 16.44 31.63
CA VAL A 76 -3.28 15.39 31.37
C VAL A 76 -2.58 14.05 31.16
N PHE A 77 -1.53 14.03 30.33
CA PHE A 77 -0.71 12.83 30.12
C PHE A 77 -0.09 12.33 31.44
N VAL A 78 0.49 13.22 32.24
CA VAL A 78 1.09 12.85 33.54
C VAL A 78 0.04 12.25 34.47
N ARG A 79 -1.17 12.81 34.52
CA ARG A 79 -2.27 12.25 35.34
C ARG A 79 -2.69 10.86 34.86
N LEU A 80 -2.84 10.64 33.56
CA LEU A 80 -3.20 9.35 33.00
C LEU A 80 -2.16 8.27 33.33
N ARG A 81 -0.87 8.60 33.18
CA ARG A 81 0.23 7.68 33.51
C ARG A 81 0.27 7.35 35.01
N ARG A 82 0.08 8.35 35.88
CA ARG A 82 0.02 8.15 37.34
C ARG A 82 -1.20 7.32 37.77
N ALA A 83 -2.30 7.41 37.03
CA ALA A 83 -3.48 6.58 37.24
C ALA A 83 -3.35 5.14 36.67
N GLY A 84 -2.19 4.78 36.12
CA GLY A 84 -1.90 3.42 35.63
C GLY A 84 -2.25 3.16 34.17
N TRP A 85 -2.72 4.18 33.43
CA TRP A 85 -3.05 4.01 32.01
C TRP A 85 -1.79 3.92 31.14
N LEU A 86 -1.84 3.04 30.14
CA LEU A 86 -0.81 2.91 29.09
C LEU A 86 -1.04 3.94 27.97
N ALA A 87 -1.03 5.22 28.34
CA ALA A 87 -1.14 6.32 27.38
C ALA A 87 0.25 6.68 26.83
N SER A 88 0.32 7.08 25.55
CA SER A 88 1.50 7.65 24.92
C SER A 88 1.16 9.03 24.37
N PRO A 89 1.99 10.07 24.59
CA PRO A 89 1.77 11.38 24.00
C PRO A 89 2.12 11.32 22.51
N VAL A 90 1.30 11.98 21.69
CA VAL A 90 1.53 12.16 20.25
C VAL A 90 1.31 13.62 19.92
N ILE A 91 2.21 14.21 19.14
CA ILE A 91 2.13 15.58 18.64
C ILE A 91 2.14 15.50 17.11
N GLU A 92 1.12 16.04 16.47
CA GLU A 92 1.04 16.12 15.00
C GLU A 92 1.24 17.55 14.53
N GLY A 93 1.99 17.72 13.43
CA GLY A 93 2.16 19.01 12.78
C GLY A 93 2.44 18.84 11.29
N GLU A 94 2.04 19.82 10.50
CA GLU A 94 2.43 19.88 9.08
C GLU A 94 3.67 20.75 8.92
N MET A 95 4.65 20.27 8.16
CA MET A 95 5.83 21.02 7.79
C MET A 95 5.96 21.08 6.28
N ARG A 96 6.21 22.28 5.73
CA ARG A 96 6.50 22.46 4.30
C ARG A 96 8.00 22.38 4.08
N PHE A 97 8.43 21.41 3.28
CA PHE A 97 9.81 21.30 2.80
C PHE A 97 9.83 21.62 1.31
N GLY A 98 10.18 22.87 0.97
CA GLY A 98 10.10 23.35 -0.41
C GLY A 98 8.65 23.29 -0.91
N ASP A 99 8.40 22.51 -1.96
CA ASP A 99 7.06 22.30 -2.52
C ASP A 99 6.32 21.08 -1.94
N VAL A 100 7.00 20.29 -1.11
CA VAL A 100 6.41 19.10 -0.48
C VAL A 100 5.80 19.48 0.86
N ARG A 101 4.56 19.02 1.11
CA ARG A 101 3.92 19.10 2.42
C ARG A 101 4.09 17.78 3.13
N LEU A 102 4.79 17.78 4.26
CA LEU A 102 5.04 16.60 5.08
C LEU A 102 4.23 16.69 6.37
N ARG A 103 3.64 15.56 6.77
CA ARG A 103 3.00 15.38 8.06
C ARG A 103 4.02 14.80 9.02
N VAL A 104 4.31 15.52 10.10
CA VAL A 104 5.31 15.18 11.11
C VAL A 104 4.60 14.73 12.38
N LEU A 105 4.99 13.55 12.88
CA LEU A 105 4.49 12.95 14.11
C LEU A 105 5.62 12.88 15.14
N GLY A 106 5.47 13.61 16.25
CA GLY A 106 6.30 13.48 17.44
C GLY A 106 5.71 12.45 18.39
N ILE A 107 6.47 11.42 18.73
CA ILE A 107 6.07 10.29 19.59
C ILE A 107 7.09 10.09 20.72
N ASP A 108 6.67 9.53 21.85
CA ASP A 108 7.57 9.16 22.96
C ASP A 108 7.94 7.66 22.90
N PRO A 109 9.18 7.30 22.51
CA PRO A 109 9.62 5.91 22.34
C PRO A 109 9.58 5.09 23.63
N LEU A 110 9.65 5.73 24.80
CA LEU A 110 9.65 5.04 26.10
C LEU A 110 8.26 4.62 26.56
N THR A 111 7.21 5.31 26.07
CA THR A 111 5.81 5.04 26.44
C THR A 111 4.98 4.48 25.31
N LEU A 112 5.55 4.36 24.12
CA LEU A 112 4.89 3.76 22.96
C LEU A 112 4.51 2.30 23.24
N PRO A 113 3.23 1.93 23.09
CA PRO A 113 2.81 0.54 23.24
C PRO A 113 3.44 -0.33 22.15
N PRO A 114 3.71 -1.62 22.41
CA PRO A 114 4.34 -2.53 21.44
C PRO A 114 3.60 -2.61 20.10
N GLN A 115 2.28 -2.44 20.12
CA GLN A 115 1.44 -2.41 18.92
C GLN A 115 1.71 -1.20 18.02
N ALA A 116 2.19 -0.08 18.58
CA ALA A 116 2.52 1.13 17.83
C ALA A 116 4.00 1.18 17.38
N GLN A 117 4.88 0.33 17.94
CA GLN A 117 6.28 0.23 17.50
C GLN A 117 6.46 -0.47 16.14
N GLN A 118 5.44 -1.19 15.65
CA GLN A 118 5.50 -1.91 14.38
C GLN A 118 5.22 -1.04 13.14
N VAL A 119 5.09 0.29 13.29
CA VAL A 119 4.96 1.19 12.14
C VAL A 119 6.32 1.27 11.44
N ASP A 120 6.47 0.51 10.37
CA ASP A 120 7.64 0.52 9.51
C ASP A 120 7.75 1.89 8.82
N VAL A 121 8.77 2.67 9.17
CA VAL A 121 9.03 4.01 8.62
C VAL A 121 9.70 3.91 7.23
N ALA A 122 9.91 2.71 6.71
CA ALA A 122 10.45 2.47 5.37
C ALA A 122 9.38 2.55 4.27
N VAL A 123 8.68 3.68 4.13
CA VAL A 123 7.95 3.98 2.88
C VAL A 123 8.11 5.45 2.54
N GLY A 124 9.19 5.73 1.84
CA GLY A 124 9.51 7.02 1.27
C GLY A 124 10.69 6.88 0.31
N ASP A 125 10.58 5.96 -0.65
CA ASP A 125 11.43 5.96 -1.83
C ASP A 125 10.53 6.15 -3.07
N GLU A 126 10.99 7.09 -3.91
CA GLU A 126 10.48 7.62 -5.19
C GLU A 126 9.55 8.85 -5.14
#